data_AF-A0AAW1KI36-F1
#
_entry.id   AF-A0AAW1KI36-F1
#
_cell.length_a   1.000
_cell.length_b   1.000
_cell.length_c   1.000
_cell.angle_alpha   90.00
_cell.angle_beta   90.00
_cell.angle_gamma   90.00
#
_symmetry.space_group_name_H-M   'P 1'
#
loop_
_entity.id
_entity.type
_entity.pdbx_description
1 polymer ?
#
loop_
_entity_poly.entity_id
_entity_poly.type
_entity_poly.pdbx_seq_one_letter_code
_entity_poly.pdbx_strand_id
1 'polypeptide(L)'
;MLLGDFNIPQYILHNINDPLYNVFREYCDFLELNQYNHISNVNNRLLDLVFGNYNCNVKRCESPLVKEDAIHHPSIEVSFEFRVAKIDRFPKSLDNKTYNFKKANYPELYSALLREDWSFLLDHTEVNVACEAFYGALYSIFDRYVPYYKTRESNPKYPCWYSHDIVQSIKEKYRWFKKCWYSHDIVQSIKEKYRWFKKYKRTGSASDYEKYKSLRTSTKHLIDATYSRYIEHIELEIQQDSKSFWSYVQSRKRCDRHIADILSILSWKFSKILSPFGHTCNHESDVIEFQVVCLSTM
;
A
#
# COMPACT_ATOMS: atom_id res chain seq x y z
N MET A 1 12.74 -15.12 15.45
CA MET A 1 11.27 -15.11 15.68
C MET A 1 10.65 -16.25 14.93
N LEU A 2 9.76 -16.99 15.58
CA LEU A 2 8.98 -18.09 15.03
C LEU A 2 7.50 -17.72 15.18
N LEU A 3 6.74 -17.84 14.10
CA LEU A 3 5.33 -17.49 14.02
C LEU A 3 4.63 -18.63 13.29
N GLY A 4 3.53 -19.15 13.84
CA GLY A 4 2.77 -20.16 13.14
C GLY A 4 1.72 -20.85 13.99
N ASP A 5 0.99 -21.75 13.35
CA ASP A 5 0.11 -22.70 14.01
C ASP A 5 0.93 -23.92 14.45
N PHE A 6 1.05 -24.10 15.75
CA PHE A 6 1.80 -25.23 16.33
C PHE A 6 0.87 -26.39 16.68
N ASN A 7 -0.45 -26.18 16.66
CA ASN A 7 -1.46 -27.15 17.04
C ASN A 7 -1.17 -27.85 18.39
N ILE A 8 -0.66 -27.10 19.37
CA ILE A 8 -0.43 -27.54 20.76
C ILE A 8 -1.55 -26.95 21.64
N PRO A 9 -2.76 -27.54 21.66
CA PRO A 9 -3.92 -26.96 22.31
C PRO A 9 -3.76 -26.76 23.81
N GLN A 10 -2.85 -27.51 24.46
CA GLN A 10 -2.60 -27.46 25.89
C GLN A 10 -1.36 -26.62 26.27
N TYR A 11 -0.83 -25.82 25.34
CA TYR A 11 0.33 -24.97 25.63
C TYR A 11 0.10 -24.05 26.85
N ILE A 12 -1.11 -23.47 26.98
CA ILE A 12 -1.52 -22.62 28.10
C ILE A 12 -1.46 -23.37 29.44
N LEU A 13 -1.79 -24.66 29.45
CA LEU A 13 -1.90 -25.46 30.67
C LEU A 13 -0.53 -25.90 31.21
N HIS A 14 0.57 -25.56 30.51
CA HIS A 14 1.92 -26.02 30.82
C HIS A 14 1.96 -27.53 31.09
N ASN A 15 1.28 -28.33 30.27
CA ASN A 15 1.14 -29.75 30.55
C ASN A 15 2.46 -30.49 30.35
N ILE A 16 3.16 -30.73 31.47
CA ILE A 16 4.48 -31.39 31.54
C ILE A 16 4.43 -32.85 31.04
N ASN A 17 3.24 -33.45 30.89
CA ASN A 17 3.08 -34.82 30.42
C ASN A 17 3.02 -34.97 28.90
N ASP A 18 3.03 -33.87 28.13
CA ASP A 18 3.05 -33.92 26.67
C ASP A 18 4.50 -33.91 26.13
N PRO A 19 4.97 -35.00 25.49
CA PRO A 19 6.34 -35.09 24.97
C PRO A 19 6.66 -34.01 23.93
N LEU A 20 5.68 -33.63 23.09
CA LEU A 20 5.86 -32.61 22.06
C LEU A 20 6.07 -31.23 22.71
N TYR A 21 5.27 -30.94 23.73
CA TYR A 21 5.40 -29.71 24.51
C TYR A 21 6.78 -29.60 25.18
N ASN A 22 7.27 -30.69 25.78
CA ASN A 22 8.57 -30.69 26.47
C ASN A 22 9.73 -30.48 25.50
N VAL A 23 9.78 -31.23 24.39
CA VAL A 23 10.82 -31.06 23.36
C VAL A 23 10.80 -29.64 22.78
N PHE A 24 9.60 -29.12 22.53
CA PHE A 24 9.44 -27.78 21.98
C PHE A 24 9.84 -26.69 22.98
N ARG A 25 9.50 -26.86 24.27
CA ARG A 25 9.94 -25.96 25.34
C ARG A 25 11.46 -25.95 25.47
N GLU A 26 12.10 -27.12 25.52
CA GLU A 26 13.57 -27.23 25.58
C GLU A 26 14.25 -26.54 24.39
N TYR A 27 13.68 -26.69 23.19
CA TYR A 27 14.15 -25.99 21.99
C TYR A 27 14.01 -24.47 22.09
N CYS A 28 12.88 -23.98 22.60
CA CYS A 28 12.66 -22.54 22.82
C CYS A 28 13.60 -21.98 23.89
N ASP A 29 13.81 -22.72 24.99
CA ASP A 29 14.73 -22.34 26.06
C ASP A 29 16.17 -22.29 25.55
N PHE A 30 16.60 -23.27 24.75
CA PHE A 30 17.93 -23.30 24.11
C PHE A 30 18.17 -22.09 23.20
N LEU A 31 17.13 -21.58 22.55
CA LEU A 31 17.22 -20.43 21.65
C LEU A 31 16.85 -19.08 22.30
N GLU A 32 16.62 -19.06 23.62
CA GLU A 32 16.19 -17.88 24.39
C GLU A 32 14.92 -17.23 23.79
N LEU A 33 13.96 -18.06 23.38
CA LEU A 33 12.72 -17.64 22.75
C LEU A 33 11.59 -17.48 23.78
N ASN A 34 11.03 -16.27 23.86
CA ASN A 34 9.86 -15.99 24.68
C ASN A 34 8.59 -16.03 23.85
N GLN A 35 7.51 -16.56 24.42
CA GLN A 35 6.19 -16.56 23.80
C GLN A 35 5.45 -15.25 24.09
N TYR A 36 5.07 -14.52 23.04
CA TYR A 36 4.43 -13.20 23.13
C TYR A 36 2.93 -13.19 22.81
N ASN A 37 2.38 -14.23 22.17
CA ASN A 37 0.94 -14.30 21.93
C ASN A 37 0.21 -14.86 23.16
N HIS A 38 -0.78 -14.10 23.62
CA HIS A 38 -1.68 -14.45 24.73
C HIS A 38 -3.16 -14.47 24.31
N ILE A 39 -3.45 -14.35 23.01
CA ILE A 39 -4.81 -14.27 22.48
C ILE A 39 -5.32 -15.68 22.24
N SER A 40 -6.27 -16.11 23.06
CA SER A 40 -6.96 -17.38 22.88
C SER A 40 -8.09 -17.28 21.86
N ASN A 41 -8.43 -18.43 21.28
CA ASN A 41 -9.66 -18.62 20.52
C ASN A 41 -10.88 -18.74 21.46
N VAL A 42 -12.09 -18.87 20.88
CA VAL A 42 -13.35 -19.00 21.63
C VAL A 42 -13.36 -20.18 22.61
N ASN A 43 -12.52 -21.19 22.37
CA ASN A 43 -12.39 -22.38 23.22
C ASN A 43 -11.29 -22.24 24.30
N ASN A 44 -10.77 -21.02 24.53
CA ASN A 44 -9.65 -20.76 25.44
C ASN A 44 -8.38 -21.59 25.13
N ARG A 45 -8.13 -21.88 23.85
CA ARG A 45 -6.90 -22.54 23.38
C ARG A 45 -5.99 -21.53 22.67
N LEU A 46 -4.69 -21.75 22.76
CA LEU A 46 -3.65 -20.99 22.07
C LEU A 46 -2.99 -21.92 21.05
N LEU A 47 -3.44 -21.88 19.80
CA LEU A 47 -2.90 -22.71 18.70
C LEU A 47 -1.81 -21.96 17.93
N ASP A 48 -2.03 -20.67 17.71
CA ASP A 48 -1.08 -19.78 17.05
C ASP A 48 -0.07 -19.26 18.08
N LEU A 49 1.21 -19.65 17.93
CA LEU A 49 2.29 -19.21 18.82
C LEU A 49 3.21 -18.20 18.12
N VAL A 50 3.79 -17.30 18.91
CA VAL A 50 4.60 -16.16 18.49
C VAL A 50 5.80 -16.09 19.41
N PHE A 51 6.89 -16.75 18.99
CA PHE A 51 8.13 -16.80 19.74
C PHE A 51 9.15 -15.80 19.22
N GLY A 52 9.80 -15.08 20.12
CA GLY A 52 10.83 -14.11 19.77
C GLY A 52 11.95 -14.06 20.80
N ASN A 53 13.16 -13.80 20.32
CA ASN A 53 14.30 -13.39 21.15
C ASN A 53 14.42 -11.85 21.23
N TYR A 54 13.38 -11.13 20.81
CA TYR A 54 13.27 -9.68 20.86
C TYR A 54 11.82 -9.31 21.18
N ASN A 55 11.65 -8.14 21.80
CA ASN A 55 10.33 -7.66 22.20
C ASN A 55 9.42 -7.48 20.98
N CYS A 56 8.28 -8.18 21.03
CA CYS A 56 7.18 -7.96 20.11
C CYS A 56 5.87 -7.77 20.88
N ASN A 57 4.95 -7.06 20.27
CA ASN A 57 3.62 -6.81 20.80
C ASN A 57 2.60 -7.50 19.88
N VAL A 58 1.74 -8.31 20.50
CA VAL A 58 0.71 -9.10 19.81
C VAL A 58 -0.66 -8.61 20.25
N LYS A 59 -1.50 -8.19 19.31
CA LYS A 59 -2.89 -7.75 19.54
C LYS A 59 -3.83 -8.42 18.53
N ARG A 60 -5.14 -8.37 18.78
CA ARG A 60 -6.13 -8.82 17.79
C ARG A 60 -6.14 -7.86 16.60
N CYS A 61 -6.25 -8.41 15.40
CA CYS A 61 -6.31 -7.63 14.18
C CYS A 61 -7.71 -7.01 14.03
N GLU A 62 -7.77 -5.68 13.91
CA GLU A 62 -9.04 -4.95 13.73
C GLU A 62 -9.59 -5.04 12.31
N SER A 63 -8.73 -5.31 11.32
CA SER A 63 -9.09 -5.39 9.90
C SER A 63 -8.46 -6.61 9.23
N PRO A 64 -9.01 -7.82 9.47
CA PRO A 64 -8.48 -9.03 8.88
C PRO A 64 -8.73 -9.06 7.36
N LEU A 65 -7.72 -9.48 6.58
CA LEU A 65 -7.81 -9.60 5.11
C LEU A 65 -8.81 -10.66 4.66
N VAL A 66 -9.04 -11.66 5.50
CA VAL A 66 -9.98 -12.76 5.28
C VAL A 66 -10.96 -12.79 6.47
N LYS A 67 -12.14 -13.37 6.28
CA LYS A 67 -13.08 -13.59 7.37
C LYS A 67 -12.42 -14.43 8.47
N GLU A 68 -12.50 -13.95 9.71
CA GLU A 68 -11.87 -14.59 10.86
C GLU A 68 -12.49 -15.97 11.16
N ASP A 69 -11.63 -16.96 11.42
CA ASP A 69 -12.01 -18.25 11.99
C ASP A 69 -11.90 -18.18 13.52
N ALA A 70 -12.89 -17.56 14.16
CA ALA A 70 -12.89 -17.37 15.60
C ALA A 70 -12.88 -18.70 16.41
N ILE A 71 -13.25 -19.82 15.78
CA ILE A 71 -13.32 -21.14 16.45
C ILE A 71 -11.92 -21.69 16.68
N HIS A 72 -11.04 -21.53 15.68
CA HIS A 72 -9.70 -22.12 15.71
C HIS A 72 -8.59 -21.07 15.74
N HIS A 73 -8.63 -20.09 14.83
CA HIS A 73 -7.53 -19.14 14.55
C HIS A 73 -8.01 -17.69 14.56
N PRO A 74 -7.96 -16.99 15.71
CA PRO A 74 -8.22 -15.56 15.75
C PRO A 74 -7.16 -14.81 14.95
N SER A 75 -7.57 -13.74 14.25
CA SER A 75 -6.61 -12.94 13.49
C SER A 75 -5.76 -12.10 14.43
N ILE A 76 -4.44 -12.31 14.41
CA ILE A 76 -3.48 -11.59 15.26
C ILE A 76 -2.61 -10.63 14.44
N GLU A 77 -2.27 -9.50 15.04
CA GLU A 77 -1.33 -8.53 14.53
C GLU A 77 -0.09 -8.55 15.41
N VAL A 78 1.08 -8.80 14.80
CA VAL A 78 2.36 -8.88 15.50
C VAL A 78 3.21 -7.69 15.06
N SER A 79 3.57 -6.86 16.04
CA SER A 79 4.38 -5.67 15.85
C SER A 79 5.71 -5.82 16.57
N PHE A 80 6.81 -5.46 15.92
CA PHE A 80 8.14 -5.49 16.51
C PHE A 80 8.97 -4.36 15.92
N GLU A 81 9.82 -3.77 16.75
CA GLU A 81 10.69 -2.67 16.35
C GLU A 81 12.11 -3.18 16.09
N PHE A 82 12.66 -2.83 14.93
CA PHE A 82 14.04 -3.14 14.60
C PHE A 82 14.71 -1.90 13.99
N ARG A 83 15.95 -1.65 14.41
CA ARG A 83 16.77 -0.57 13.86
C ARG A 83 17.48 -1.09 12.61
N VAL A 84 16.91 -0.84 11.44
CA VAL A 84 17.63 -1.06 10.17
C VAL A 84 18.48 0.16 9.88
N ALA A 85 19.74 -0.03 9.51
CA ALA A 85 20.45 0.98 8.73
C ALA A 85 19.65 1.22 7.44
N LYS A 86 19.38 2.49 7.08
CA LYS A 86 18.69 2.80 5.82
C LYS A 86 19.50 2.22 4.65
N ILE A 87 19.12 1.05 4.16
CA ILE A 87 19.61 0.55 2.88
C ILE A 87 18.85 1.36 1.84
N ASP A 88 19.55 2.29 1.20
CA ASP A 88 18.98 3.38 0.37
C ASP A 88 18.29 2.91 -0.93
N ARG A 89 18.02 1.61 -1.08
CA ARG A 89 17.21 0.97 -2.12
C ARG A 89 17.25 -0.53 -1.86
N PHE A 90 16.09 -1.19 -1.80
CA PHE A 90 16.02 -2.63 -2.03
C PHE A 90 16.75 -2.91 -3.37
N PRO A 91 17.68 -3.87 -3.45
CA PRO A 91 18.38 -4.15 -4.70
C PRO A 91 17.32 -4.50 -5.74
N LYS A 92 17.12 -3.58 -6.69
CA LYS A 92 16.25 -3.83 -7.83
C LYS A 92 16.98 -4.87 -8.68
N SER A 93 16.35 -6.01 -8.93
CA SER A 93 16.82 -6.91 -9.99
C SER A 93 16.70 -6.16 -11.31
N LEU A 94 17.79 -5.48 -11.71
CA LEU A 94 17.88 -4.73 -12.96
C LEU A 94 17.99 -5.67 -14.18
N ASP A 95 18.18 -6.97 -13.95
CA ASP A 95 18.44 -7.99 -14.96
C ASP A 95 17.42 -9.14 -14.99
N ASN A 96 16.18 -8.91 -14.54
CA ASN A 96 15.09 -9.87 -14.79
C ASN A 96 14.68 -9.86 -16.28
N LYS A 97 15.59 -10.32 -17.15
CA LYS A 97 15.34 -10.62 -18.56
C LYS A 97 14.65 -11.98 -18.60
N THR A 98 13.39 -12.00 -19.04
CA THR A 98 12.65 -13.24 -19.27
C THR A 98 12.51 -13.50 -20.77
N TYR A 99 12.71 -14.75 -21.19
CA TYR A 99 12.53 -15.16 -22.58
C TYR A 99 11.10 -14.94 -23.06
N ASN A 100 10.97 -14.40 -24.27
CA ASN A 100 9.70 -14.19 -24.96
C ASN A 100 9.44 -15.30 -25.96
N PHE A 101 8.94 -16.43 -25.47
CA PHE A 101 8.58 -17.56 -26.33
C PHE A 101 7.47 -17.21 -27.35
N LYS A 102 6.58 -16.25 -27.05
CA LYS A 102 5.56 -15.80 -28.02
C LYS A 102 6.17 -15.18 -29.29
N LYS A 103 7.42 -14.73 -29.24
CA LYS A 103 8.15 -14.13 -30.37
C LYS A 103 9.39 -14.95 -30.78
N ALA A 104 9.49 -16.19 -30.33
CA ALA A 104 10.62 -17.06 -30.70
C ALA A 104 10.62 -17.39 -32.19
N ASN A 105 11.81 -17.53 -32.78
CA ASN A 105 11.98 -18.11 -34.10
C ASN A 105 11.90 -19.64 -34.00
N TYR A 106 10.69 -20.18 -33.94
CA TYR A 106 10.45 -21.61 -33.73
C TYR A 106 11.08 -22.53 -34.79
N PRO A 107 11.04 -22.25 -36.11
CA PRO A 107 11.69 -23.10 -37.11
C PRO A 107 13.19 -23.30 -36.85
N GLU A 108 13.92 -22.23 -36.55
CA GLU A 108 15.35 -22.31 -36.25
C GLU A 108 15.61 -22.88 -34.85
N LEU A 109 14.76 -22.56 -33.88
CA LEU A 109 14.82 -23.13 -32.53
C LEU A 109 14.72 -24.66 -32.55
N TYR A 110 13.72 -25.21 -33.25
CA TYR A 110 13.55 -26.65 -33.38
C TYR A 110 14.70 -27.30 -34.17
N SER A 111 15.15 -26.64 -35.23
CA SER A 111 16.29 -27.10 -36.01
C SER A 111 17.58 -27.15 -35.18
N ALA A 112 17.77 -26.18 -34.28
CA ALA A 112 18.91 -26.16 -33.37
C ALA A 112 18.82 -27.25 -32.30
N LEU A 113 17.65 -27.44 -31.68
CA LEU A 113 17.43 -28.49 -30.69
C LEU A 113 17.65 -29.91 -31.26
N LEU A 114 17.29 -30.13 -32.52
CA LEU A 114 17.50 -31.42 -33.21
C LEU A 114 18.96 -31.66 -33.59
N ARG A 115 19.74 -30.60 -33.82
CA ARG A 115 21.16 -30.69 -34.22
C ARG A 115 22.12 -30.71 -33.04
N GLU A 116 21.68 -30.27 -31.86
CA GLU A 116 22.49 -30.28 -30.65
C GLU A 116 22.86 -31.73 -30.30
N ASP A 117 24.15 -31.98 -30.11
CA ASP A 117 24.61 -33.28 -29.65
C ASP A 117 24.47 -33.34 -28.12
N TRP A 118 23.64 -34.25 -27.62
CA TRP A 118 23.40 -34.45 -26.19
C TRP A 118 24.31 -35.51 -25.56
N SER A 119 25.24 -36.08 -26.34
CA SER A 119 26.14 -37.14 -25.87
C SER A 119 27.01 -36.72 -24.67
N PHE A 120 27.36 -35.43 -24.55
CA PHE A 120 28.11 -34.87 -23.42
C PHE A 120 27.45 -35.10 -22.07
N LEU A 121 26.12 -35.31 -22.02
CA LEU A 121 25.42 -35.62 -20.77
C LEU A 121 25.80 -36.99 -20.21
N LEU A 122 26.26 -37.91 -21.07
CA LEU A 122 26.68 -39.26 -20.67
C LEU A 122 28.05 -39.27 -19.98
N ASP A 123 28.85 -38.20 -20.14
CA ASP A 123 30.17 -38.08 -19.53
C ASP A 123 30.12 -37.66 -18.05
N HIS A 124 28.95 -37.29 -17.55
CA HIS A 124 28.76 -36.78 -16.20
C HIS A 124 28.31 -37.89 -15.24
N THR A 125 29.05 -38.09 -14.15
CA THR A 125 28.72 -39.07 -13.10
C THR A 125 27.72 -38.53 -12.07
N GLU A 126 27.69 -37.21 -11.87
CA GLU A 126 26.78 -36.56 -10.93
C GLU A 126 25.59 -35.88 -11.63
N VAL A 127 24.38 -36.19 -11.13
CA VAL A 127 23.10 -35.72 -11.71
C VAL A 127 23.00 -34.20 -11.71
N ASN A 128 23.45 -33.53 -10.64
CA ASN A 128 23.35 -32.07 -10.56
C ASN A 128 24.21 -31.39 -11.63
N VAL A 129 25.43 -31.90 -11.84
CA VAL A 129 26.35 -31.37 -12.86
C VAL A 129 25.82 -31.63 -14.26
N ALA A 130 25.26 -32.82 -14.51
CA ALA A 130 24.59 -33.13 -15.77
C ALA A 130 23.38 -32.20 -16.05
N CYS A 131 22.58 -31.90 -15.02
CA CYS A 131 21.46 -30.96 -15.12
C CYS A 131 21.94 -29.54 -15.44
N GLU A 132 22.99 -29.05 -14.78
CA GLU A 132 23.57 -27.74 -15.09
C GLU A 132 24.08 -27.67 -16.54
N ALA A 133 24.78 -28.71 -17.01
CA ALA A 133 25.27 -28.79 -18.38
C ALA A 133 24.12 -28.83 -19.40
N PHE A 134 23.06 -29.58 -19.11
CA PHE A 134 21.83 -29.63 -19.93
C PHE A 134 21.19 -28.25 -20.06
N TYR A 135 20.94 -27.57 -18.93
CA TYR A 135 20.33 -26.25 -18.94
C TYR A 135 21.26 -25.21 -19.58
N GLY A 136 22.57 -25.33 -19.42
CA GLY A 136 23.56 -24.50 -20.11
C GLY A 136 23.44 -24.59 -21.64
N ALA A 137 23.41 -25.80 -22.17
CA ALA A 137 23.21 -26.03 -23.60
C ALA A 137 21.85 -25.49 -24.09
N LEU A 138 20.77 -25.81 -23.35
CA LEU A 138 19.42 -25.38 -23.66
C LEU A 138 19.26 -23.85 -23.67
N TYR A 139 19.77 -23.17 -22.64
CA TYR A 139 19.72 -21.71 -22.57
C TYR A 139 20.58 -21.04 -23.64
N SER A 140 21.71 -21.64 -24.03
CA SER A 140 22.50 -21.14 -25.16
C SER A 140 21.71 -21.14 -26.48
N ILE A 141 20.81 -22.11 -26.67
CA ILE A 141 19.92 -22.19 -27.82
C ILE A 141 18.82 -21.12 -27.68
N PHE A 142 18.24 -20.96 -26.49
CA PHE A 142 17.22 -19.93 -26.26
C PHE A 142 17.77 -18.52 -26.45
N ASP A 143 19.00 -18.23 -26.03
CA ASP A 143 19.65 -16.94 -26.24
C ASP A 143 19.77 -16.55 -27.72
N ARG A 144 19.92 -17.55 -28.60
CA ARG A 144 20.06 -17.34 -30.04
C ARG A 144 18.71 -17.15 -30.75
N TYR A 145 17.66 -17.84 -30.31
CA TYR A 145 16.41 -17.94 -31.06
C TYR A 145 15.16 -17.41 -30.34
N VAL A 146 15.25 -17.07 -29.05
CA VAL A 146 14.16 -16.55 -28.24
C VAL A 146 14.50 -15.14 -27.76
N PRO A 147 13.84 -14.09 -28.28
CA PRO A 147 14.11 -12.73 -27.85
C PRO A 147 13.69 -12.50 -26.40
N TYR A 148 14.29 -11.54 -25.71
CA TYR A 148 13.93 -11.18 -24.33
C TYR A 148 12.77 -10.17 -24.27
N TYR A 149 11.92 -10.27 -23.25
CA TYR A 149 11.09 -9.14 -22.84
C TYR A 149 11.97 -8.10 -22.16
N LYS A 150 11.84 -6.83 -22.59
CA LYS A 150 12.19 -5.72 -21.70
C LYS A 150 11.04 -5.61 -20.72
N THR A 151 11.25 -6.03 -19.49
CA THR A 151 10.33 -5.76 -18.38
C THR A 151 10.24 -4.25 -18.27
N ARG A 152 9.25 -3.64 -18.93
CA ARG A 152 8.90 -2.24 -18.66
C ARG A 152 8.62 -2.23 -17.17
N GLU A 153 9.30 -1.35 -16.44
CA GLU A 153 8.88 -0.99 -15.09
C GLU A 153 7.42 -0.53 -15.20
N SER A 154 6.48 -1.47 -15.07
CA SER A 154 5.10 -1.13 -14.87
C SER A 154 5.10 -0.60 -13.45
N ASN A 155 5.24 0.71 -13.32
CA ASN A 155 4.67 1.42 -12.20
C ASN A 155 3.21 1.61 -12.59
N PRO A 156 2.32 0.61 -12.34
CA PRO A 156 0.93 0.79 -12.68
C PRO A 156 0.45 2.01 -11.90
N LYS A 157 -0.19 2.95 -12.61
CA LYS A 157 -0.66 4.21 -12.03
C LYS A 157 -1.69 3.97 -10.91
N TYR A 158 -2.31 2.80 -10.91
CA TYR A 158 -3.33 2.36 -9.96
C TYR A 158 -2.97 0.98 -9.43
N PRO A 159 -3.34 0.64 -8.18
CA PRO A 159 -3.21 -0.72 -7.66
C PRO A 159 -3.87 -1.77 -8.57
N CYS A 160 -3.33 -2.99 -8.60
CA CYS A 160 -3.83 -4.06 -9.47
C CYS A 160 -5.28 -4.49 -9.18
N TRP A 161 -5.74 -4.31 -7.94
CA TRP A 161 -7.11 -4.61 -7.52
C TRP A 161 -8.13 -3.54 -7.90
N TYR A 162 -7.70 -2.41 -8.47
CA TYR A 162 -8.64 -1.42 -9.00
C TYR A 162 -9.33 -1.98 -10.24
N SER A 163 -10.65 -2.10 -10.17
CA SER A 163 -11.46 -2.36 -11.35
C SER A 163 -11.42 -1.17 -12.31
N HIS A 164 -11.75 -1.43 -13.57
CA HIS A 164 -11.92 -0.39 -14.58
C HIS A 164 -12.86 0.73 -14.09
N ASP A 165 -13.96 0.35 -13.42
CA ASP A 165 -15.00 1.28 -12.97
C ASP A 165 -14.52 2.16 -11.80
N ILE A 166 -13.70 1.62 -10.90
CA ILE A 166 -13.04 2.41 -9.83
C ILE A 166 -12.12 3.46 -10.46
N VAL A 167 -11.28 3.03 -11.41
CA VAL A 167 -10.37 3.94 -12.13
C VAL A 167 -11.16 5.02 -12.86
N GLN A 168 -12.25 4.66 -13.53
CA GLN A 168 -13.09 5.58 -14.28
C GLN A 168 -13.80 6.58 -13.37
N SER A 169 -14.37 6.11 -12.26
CA SER A 169 -15.03 6.97 -11.25
C SER A 169 -14.05 7.98 -10.66
N ILE A 170 -12.81 7.59 -10.39
CA ILE A 170 -11.75 8.50 -9.91
C ILE A 170 -11.41 9.55 -10.98
N LYS A 171 -11.28 9.15 -12.25
CA LYS A 171 -11.00 10.07 -13.37
C LYS A 171 -12.14 11.05 -13.57
N GLU A 172 -13.38 10.61 -13.50
CA GLU A 172 -14.58 11.45 -13.65
C GLU A 172 -14.73 12.43 -12.49
N LYS A 173 -14.55 11.97 -11.24
CA LYS A 173 -14.49 12.84 -10.07
C LYS A 173 -13.44 13.93 -10.25
N TYR A 174 -12.24 13.59 -10.71
CA TYR A 174 -11.17 14.56 -10.95
C TYR A 174 -11.50 15.54 -12.09
N ARG A 175 -12.10 15.07 -13.20
CA ARG A 175 -12.55 15.92 -14.31
C ARG A 175 -13.64 16.90 -13.87
N TRP A 176 -14.62 16.42 -13.10
CA TRP A 176 -15.72 17.23 -12.60
C TRP A 176 -15.24 18.28 -11.60
N PHE A 177 -14.38 17.88 -10.65
CA PHE A 177 -13.73 18.80 -9.71
C PHE A 177 -12.96 19.91 -10.43
N LYS A 178 -12.25 19.57 -11.51
CA LYS A 178 -11.52 20.53 -12.35
C LYS A 178 -12.45 21.47 -13.14
N LYS A 179 -13.68 21.04 -13.46
CA LYS A 179 -14.67 21.83 -14.22
C LYS A 179 -15.50 22.74 -13.32
N CYS A 180 -15.88 22.28 -12.14
CA CYS A 180 -16.92 22.91 -11.32
C CYS A 180 -16.39 23.71 -10.13
N TRP A 181 -15.11 23.56 -9.75
CA TRP A 181 -14.61 24.20 -8.53
C TRP A 181 -13.57 25.30 -8.77
N TYR A 182 -12.97 25.36 -9.96
CA TYR A 182 -11.88 26.29 -10.22
C TYR A 182 -12.02 26.95 -11.59
N SER A 183 -11.94 28.28 -11.60
CA SER A 183 -11.75 29.05 -12.84
C SER A 183 -10.47 28.59 -13.55
N HIS A 184 -10.42 28.82 -14.87
CA HIS A 184 -9.25 28.50 -15.68
C HIS A 184 -7.94 29.02 -15.05
N ASP A 185 -8.00 30.21 -14.49
CA ASP A 185 -6.87 30.91 -13.86
C ASP A 185 -6.37 30.20 -12.60
N ILE A 186 -7.28 29.67 -11.77
CA ILE A 186 -6.89 28.91 -10.58
C ILE A 186 -6.23 27.60 -10.98
N VAL A 187 -6.78 26.89 -11.96
CA VAL A 187 -6.20 25.64 -12.48
C VAL A 187 -4.81 25.89 -13.04
N GLN A 188 -4.60 27.00 -13.75
CA GLN A 188 -3.31 27.37 -14.30
C GLN A 188 -2.31 27.74 -13.18
N SER A 189 -2.72 28.52 -12.19
CA SER A 189 -1.91 28.89 -11.03
C SER A 189 -1.44 27.66 -10.23
N ILE A 190 -2.32 26.68 -10.00
CA ILE A 190 -1.97 25.41 -9.32
C ILE A 190 -0.93 24.61 -10.12
N LYS A 191 -1.07 24.52 -11.45
CA LYS A 191 -0.13 23.81 -12.31
C LYS A 191 1.25 24.46 -12.31
N GLU A 192 1.31 25.78 -12.39
CA GLU A 192 2.56 26.54 -12.39
C GLU A 192 3.29 26.38 -11.06
N LYS A 193 2.58 26.56 -9.93
CA LYS A 193 3.12 26.27 -8.59
C LYS A 193 3.72 24.86 -8.51
N TYR A 194 3.01 23.85 -9.01
CA TYR A 194 3.46 22.46 -8.97
C TYR A 194 4.68 22.18 -9.86
N ARG A 195 4.77 22.82 -11.03
CA ARG A 195 5.94 22.74 -11.93
C ARG A 195 7.19 23.25 -11.23
N TRP A 196 7.12 24.40 -10.56
CA TRP A 196 8.25 24.98 -9.84
C TRP A 196 8.64 24.17 -8.60
N PHE A 197 7.68 23.60 -7.86
CA PHE A 197 7.97 22.67 -6.77
C PHE A 197 8.75 21.44 -7.24
N LYS A 198 8.35 20.83 -8.37
CA LYS A 198 9.08 19.71 -8.96
C LYS A 198 10.49 20.10 -9.40
N LYS A 199 10.65 21.29 -9.98
CA LYS A 199 11.95 21.82 -10.38
C LYS A 199 12.86 21.97 -9.16
N TYR A 200 12.40 22.65 -8.12
CA TYR A 200 13.11 22.77 -6.84
C TYR A 200 13.51 21.42 -6.25
N LYS A 201 12.60 20.43 -6.22
CA LYS A 201 12.90 19.08 -5.72
C LYS A 201 14.00 18.35 -6.51
N ARG A 202 14.21 18.72 -7.78
CA ARG A 202 15.29 18.17 -8.62
C ARG A 202 16.59 18.96 -8.51
N THR A 203 16.51 20.29 -8.44
CA THR A 203 17.67 21.18 -8.53
C THR A 203 18.24 21.59 -7.16
N GLY A 204 17.43 21.56 -6.10
CA GLY A 204 17.79 22.07 -4.78
C GLY A 204 18.01 23.59 -4.71
N SER A 205 17.76 24.32 -5.81
CA SER A 205 18.10 25.74 -5.92
C SER A 205 17.21 26.64 -5.07
N ALA A 206 17.82 27.58 -4.34
CA ALA A 206 17.11 28.58 -3.55
C ALA A 206 16.23 29.51 -4.41
N SER A 207 16.66 29.83 -5.64
CA SER A 207 15.87 30.64 -6.58
C SER A 207 14.58 29.93 -7.02
N ASP A 208 14.67 28.62 -7.29
CA ASP A 208 13.49 27.82 -7.64
C ASP A 208 12.52 27.71 -6.45
N TYR A 209 13.04 27.66 -5.23
CA TYR A 209 12.24 27.65 -4.00
C TYR A 209 11.49 28.97 -3.77
N GLU A 210 12.16 30.11 -3.91
CA GLU A 210 11.53 31.43 -3.77
C GLU A 210 10.43 31.63 -4.82
N LYS A 211 10.65 31.16 -6.06
CA LYS A 211 9.62 31.21 -7.10
C LYS A 211 8.41 30.32 -6.76
N TYR A 212 8.64 29.11 -6.24
CA TYR A 212 7.56 28.24 -5.75
C TYR A 212 6.80 28.89 -4.59
N LYS A 213 7.50 29.48 -3.62
CA LYS A 213 6.91 30.13 -2.44
C LYS A 213 6.01 31.30 -2.85
N SER A 214 6.50 32.18 -3.72
CA SER A 214 5.73 33.28 -4.30
C SER A 214 4.45 32.77 -5.00
N LEU A 215 4.57 31.77 -5.87
CA LEU A 215 3.42 31.17 -6.57
C LEU A 215 2.43 30.52 -5.60
N ARG A 216 2.90 29.83 -4.55
CA ARG A 216 2.03 29.25 -3.52
C ARG A 216 1.18 30.33 -2.84
N THR A 217 1.78 31.45 -2.48
CA THR A 217 1.08 32.59 -1.85
C THR A 217 0.05 33.18 -2.81
N SER A 218 0.44 33.47 -4.06
CA SER A 218 -0.48 34.02 -5.07
C SER A 218 -1.64 33.07 -5.39
N THR A 219 -1.39 31.76 -5.53
CA THR A 219 -2.46 30.76 -5.74
C THR A 219 -3.44 30.74 -4.58
N LYS A 220 -2.94 30.82 -3.33
CA LYS A 220 -3.81 30.86 -2.15
C LYS A 220 -4.70 32.10 -2.15
N HIS A 221 -4.12 33.29 -2.36
CA HIS A 221 -4.90 34.52 -2.45
C HIS A 221 -5.96 34.49 -3.56
N LEU A 222 -5.62 33.94 -4.73
CA LEU A 222 -6.57 33.82 -5.83
C LEU A 222 -7.76 32.91 -5.48
N ILE A 223 -7.49 31.77 -4.84
CA ILE A 223 -8.53 30.85 -4.36
C ILE A 223 -9.41 31.54 -3.32
N ASP A 224 -8.80 32.16 -2.31
CA ASP A 224 -9.52 32.82 -1.22
C ASP A 224 -10.40 33.96 -1.75
N ALA A 225 -9.85 34.84 -2.60
CA ALA A 225 -10.60 35.96 -3.18
C ALA A 225 -11.73 35.51 -4.10
N THR A 226 -11.53 34.44 -4.89
CA THR A 226 -12.58 33.91 -5.77
C THR A 226 -13.70 33.26 -4.97
N TYR A 227 -13.35 32.57 -3.88
CA TYR A 227 -14.32 31.97 -2.98
C TYR A 227 -15.12 33.03 -2.22
N SER A 228 -14.48 34.10 -1.72
CA SER A 228 -15.20 35.21 -1.07
C SER A 228 -16.23 35.84 -2.00
N ARG A 229 -15.87 36.14 -3.26
CA ARG A 229 -16.81 36.68 -4.25
C ARG A 229 -17.97 35.74 -4.55
N TYR A 230 -17.70 34.43 -4.61
CA TYR A 230 -18.74 33.43 -4.80
C TYR A 230 -19.73 33.38 -3.63
N ILE A 231 -19.25 33.52 -2.39
CA ILE A 231 -20.10 33.57 -1.21
C ILE A 231 -20.90 34.88 -1.16
N GLU A 232 -20.27 36.02 -1.41
CA GLU A 232 -20.96 37.32 -1.53
C GLU A 232 -22.09 37.25 -2.58
N HIS A 233 -21.82 36.64 -3.73
CA HIS A 233 -22.82 36.46 -4.78
C HIS A 233 -23.99 35.58 -4.33
N ILE A 234 -23.74 34.46 -3.64
CA ILE A 234 -24.81 33.62 -3.09
C ILE A 234 -25.62 34.36 -2.03
N GLU A 235 -24.96 35.12 -1.15
CA GLU A 235 -25.62 35.90 -0.09
C GLU A 235 -26.53 36.98 -0.68
N LEU A 236 -26.13 37.61 -1.79
CA LEU A 236 -26.95 38.59 -2.50
C LEU A 236 -28.09 37.92 -3.29
N GLU A 237 -27.82 36.80 -3.98
CA GLU A 237 -28.82 36.10 -4.79
C GLU A 237 -29.85 35.34 -3.98
N ILE A 238 -29.61 35.01 -2.70
CA ILE A 238 -30.53 34.19 -1.90
C ILE A 238 -31.95 34.77 -1.82
N GLN A 239 -32.08 36.10 -1.93
CA GLN A 239 -33.36 36.80 -1.92
C GLN A 239 -34.09 36.74 -3.27
N GLN A 240 -33.37 36.49 -4.38
CA GLN A 240 -33.88 36.53 -5.75
C GLN A 240 -33.98 35.14 -6.40
N ASP A 241 -32.99 34.26 -6.19
CA ASP A 241 -32.99 32.86 -6.62
C ASP A 241 -32.34 31.94 -5.57
N SER A 242 -33.16 31.07 -4.98
CA SER A 242 -32.68 30.10 -3.99
C SER A 242 -31.89 28.93 -4.60
N LYS A 243 -31.88 28.73 -5.93
CA LYS A 243 -31.21 27.60 -6.58
C LYS A 243 -29.70 27.62 -6.41
N SER A 244 -29.06 28.78 -6.51
CA SER A 244 -27.62 28.96 -6.29
C SER A 244 -27.23 28.55 -4.87
N PHE A 245 -28.04 28.96 -3.89
CA PHE A 245 -27.90 28.57 -2.48
C PHE A 245 -28.08 27.06 -2.27
N TRP A 246 -29.14 26.45 -2.81
CA TRP A 246 -29.38 25.02 -2.66
C TRP A 246 -28.31 24.17 -3.36
N SER A 247 -27.78 24.62 -4.49
CA SER A 247 -26.66 23.99 -5.18
C SER A 247 -25.38 24.04 -4.33
N TYR A 248 -25.10 25.18 -3.68
CA TYR A 248 -24.02 25.32 -2.72
C TYR A 248 -24.18 24.36 -1.54
N VAL A 249 -25.36 24.30 -0.92
CA VAL A 249 -25.67 23.40 0.21
C VAL A 249 -25.50 21.93 -0.19
N GLN A 250 -25.98 21.53 -1.37
CA GLN A 250 -25.81 20.17 -1.88
C GLN A 250 -24.34 19.83 -2.17
N SER A 251 -23.56 20.77 -2.68
CA SER A 251 -22.13 20.57 -2.93
C SER A 251 -21.34 20.29 -1.65
N ARG A 252 -21.73 20.91 -0.53
CA ARG A 252 -21.15 20.69 0.80
C ARG A 252 -21.55 19.32 1.38
N LYS A 253 -22.81 18.91 1.22
CA LYS A 253 -23.32 17.59 1.65
C LYS A 253 -22.61 16.40 0.99
N ARG A 254 -22.05 16.57 -0.21
CA ARG A 254 -21.32 15.50 -0.94
C ARG A 254 -19.85 15.36 -0.50
N CYS A 255 -19.30 16.34 0.21
CA CYS A 255 -17.92 16.32 0.68
C CYS A 255 -17.78 15.83 2.14
N ASP A 256 -18.79 16.04 3.00
CA ASP A 256 -18.76 15.64 4.40
C ASP A 256 -19.81 14.56 4.73
N ARG A 257 -19.36 13.40 5.22
CA ARG A 257 -20.22 12.27 5.66
C ARG A 257 -20.85 12.46 7.06
N HIS A 258 -20.85 13.68 7.61
CA HIS A 258 -21.46 13.97 8.91
C HIS A 258 -22.63 14.96 8.76
N ILE A 259 -23.85 14.42 8.68
CA ILE A 259 -25.10 15.19 8.54
C ILE A 259 -25.52 15.84 9.88
N ALA A 260 -25.07 15.31 11.02
CA ALA A 260 -25.43 15.82 12.35
C ALA A 260 -24.81 17.19 12.66
N ASP A 261 -23.63 17.49 12.11
CA ASP A 261 -22.90 18.72 12.45
C ASP A 261 -23.41 19.94 11.68
N ILE A 262 -24.05 19.80 10.52
CA ILE A 262 -24.55 20.95 9.76
C ILE A 262 -25.84 21.49 10.38
N LEU A 263 -26.70 20.62 10.93
CA LEU A 263 -27.89 21.04 11.67
C LEU A 263 -27.52 21.65 13.02
N SER A 264 -26.48 21.14 13.68
CA SER A 264 -25.93 21.79 14.88
C SER A 264 -25.26 23.13 14.54
N ILE A 265 -24.54 23.26 13.41
CA ILE A 265 -23.94 24.53 12.93
C ILE A 265 -25.00 25.57 12.54
N LEU A 266 -26.16 25.17 12.00
CA LEU A 266 -27.27 26.10 11.71
C LEU A 266 -28.01 26.53 12.98
N SER A 267 -28.16 25.62 13.95
CA SER A 267 -28.61 25.95 15.31
C SER A 267 -27.60 26.86 16.04
N TRP A 268 -26.30 26.65 15.83
CA TRP A 268 -25.22 27.44 16.46
C TRP A 268 -24.97 28.79 15.80
N LYS A 269 -25.12 28.93 14.48
CA LYS A 269 -24.90 30.21 13.77
C LYS A 269 -25.99 31.24 14.05
N PHE A 270 -27.22 30.81 14.34
CA PHE A 270 -28.24 31.71 14.89
C PHE A 270 -27.88 32.21 16.30
N SER A 271 -27.06 31.48 17.05
CA SER A 271 -26.61 31.86 18.40
C SER A 271 -25.29 32.65 18.42
N LYS A 272 -24.47 32.60 17.36
CA LYS A 272 -23.10 33.17 17.31
C LYS A 272 -22.95 34.53 16.63
N ILE A 273 -24.00 35.37 16.68
CA ILE A 273 -23.85 36.83 16.57
C ILE A 273 -23.09 37.42 17.79
N LEU A 274 -22.70 36.59 18.77
CA LEU A 274 -21.88 36.95 19.93
C LEU A 274 -20.55 36.15 20.00
N SER A 275 -19.46 36.77 19.51
CA SER A 275 -18.03 36.58 19.84
C SER A 275 -17.22 35.32 19.40
N PRO A 276 -15.87 35.43 19.25
CA PRO A 276 -15.02 34.60 18.36
C PRO A 276 -14.06 33.61 19.09
N PHE A 277 -13.14 32.98 18.33
CA PHE A 277 -12.15 31.92 18.64
C PHE A 277 -12.65 30.48 18.42
N GLY A 278 -11.91 29.49 17.90
CA GLY A 278 -10.52 29.34 17.42
C GLY A 278 -10.18 27.83 17.40
N HIS A 279 -9.11 27.43 16.70
CA HIS A 279 -8.35 26.17 16.79
C HIS A 279 -8.39 25.14 15.63
N THR A 280 -7.18 24.63 15.38
CA THR A 280 -6.69 23.73 14.34
C THR A 280 -6.06 22.51 14.99
N CYS A 281 -6.12 21.32 14.37
CA CYS A 281 -5.34 20.14 14.75
C CYS A 281 -4.58 19.56 13.55
N ASN A 282 -3.33 19.14 13.79
CA ASN A 282 -2.45 18.37 12.90
C ASN A 282 -2.06 17.08 13.63
N HIS A 283 -1.92 15.96 12.92
CA HIS A 283 -1.09 14.80 13.30
C HIS A 283 -0.66 14.04 12.04
N GLU A 284 0.57 13.49 12.04
CA GLU A 284 0.86 12.06 11.83
C GLU A 284 2.38 11.79 11.72
N SER A 285 2.79 10.64 12.27
CA SER A 285 4.13 10.04 12.26
C SER A 285 3.99 8.56 11.88
N ASP A 286 4.90 8.05 11.04
CA ASP A 286 4.76 6.78 10.34
C ASP A 286 5.14 5.53 11.19
N VAL A 287 4.24 4.55 11.26
CA VAL A 287 4.44 3.18 11.80
C VAL A 287 4.32 2.19 10.64
N ILE A 288 5.14 1.14 10.62
CA ILE A 288 5.04 0.05 9.62
C ILE A 288 4.43 -1.17 10.30
N GLU A 289 3.22 -1.52 9.89
CA GLU A 289 2.44 -2.69 10.36
C GLU A 289 2.58 -3.85 9.36
N PHE A 290 2.67 -5.08 9.87
CA PHE A 290 2.62 -6.30 9.06
C PHE A 290 1.45 -7.18 9.51
N GLN A 291 0.73 -7.71 8.54
CA GLN A 291 -0.39 -8.62 8.74
C GLN A 291 0.00 -10.03 8.29
N VAL A 292 -0.09 -11.00 9.20
CA VAL A 292 0.16 -12.41 8.89
C VAL A 292 -1.19 -13.08 8.63
N VAL A 293 -1.38 -13.60 7.42
CA VAL A 293 -2.57 -14.36 7.03
C VAL A 293 -2.22 -15.84 7.05
N CYS A 294 -2.69 -16.58 8.05
CA CYS A 294 -2.65 -18.04 8.02
C CYS A 294 -3.79 -18.53 7.13
N LEU A 295 -3.45 -19.09 5.96
CA LEU A 295 -4.40 -19.80 5.10
C LEU A 295 -4.49 -21.24 5.60
N SER A 296 -5.66 -21.65 6.10
CA SER A 296 -5.95 -23.06 6.36
C SER A 296 -6.14 -23.78 5.04
N THR A 297 -5.24 -24.72 4.73
CA THR A 297 -5.48 -25.75 3.72
C THR A 297 -6.55 -26.70 4.27
N MET A 298 -7.67 -26.84 3.55
CA MET A 298 -8.63 -27.93 3.75
C MET A 298 -7.97 -29.29 3.53
#